data_AF-A0A9Q0ZRT5-F1
#
_entry.id   AF-A0A9Q0ZRT5-F1
#
_cell.length_a   1.000
_cell.length_b   1.000
_cell.length_c   1.000
_cell.angle_alpha   90.00
_cell.angle_beta   90.00
_cell.angle_gamma   90.00
#
_symmetry.space_group_name_H-M   'P 1'
#
loop_
_entity.id
_entity.type
_entity.pdbx_description
1 polymer ?
#
loop_
_entity_poly.entity_id
_entity_poly.type
_entity_poly.pdbx_seq_one_letter_code
_entity_poly.pdbx_strand_id
1 'polypeptide(L)'
;MPGVGLNWPNCLDGSDSQTVFSFAAVHKDGKRSAISYPSHASGRGFHHGRFVQKLREKAASLPNVKLEQGTVTSLVEENGSIKGVLYKTKAGQELAASASLTIVCDGCFSNLRSNLCSPKVKILH
;
A
#
# COMPACT_ATOMS: atom_id res chain seq x y z
N MET A 1 -1.09 27.19 12.22
CA MET A 1 -0.82 25.79 12.64
C MET A 1 0.06 25.16 11.58
N PRO A 2 1.27 24.66 11.89
CA PRO A 2 2.09 24.00 10.90
C PRO A 2 1.42 22.68 10.50
N GLY A 3 1.38 22.42 9.19
CA GLY A 3 0.47 21.50 8.53
C GLY A 3 0.50 20.05 9.05
N VAL A 4 -0.70 19.51 9.25
CA VAL A 4 -0.97 18.07 9.44
C VAL A 4 -0.78 17.37 8.09
N GLY A 5 0.43 17.44 7.54
CA GLY A 5 0.80 16.82 6.29
C GLY A 5 1.79 15.70 6.57
N LEU A 6 1.45 14.48 6.17
CA LEU A 6 2.43 13.43 6.07
C LEU A 6 3.36 13.81 4.90
N ASN A 7 4.53 14.38 5.23
CA ASN A 7 5.53 14.75 4.23
C ASN A 7 6.19 13.47 3.68
N TRP A 8 5.46 12.77 2.83
CA TRP A 8 5.81 11.48 2.24
C TRP A 8 7.11 11.44 1.44
N PRO A 9 7.52 12.53 0.75
CA PRO A 9 8.85 12.59 0.14
C PRO A 9 9.98 12.27 1.12
N ASN A 10 9.86 12.66 2.40
CA ASN A 10 10.90 12.39 3.40
C ASN A 10 11.03 10.90 3.75
N CYS A 11 10.04 10.05 3.42
CA CYS A 11 10.17 8.61 3.56
C CYS A 11 11.16 8.00 2.55
N LEU A 12 11.65 8.80 1.58
CA LEU A 12 12.73 8.43 0.67
C LEU A 12 14.12 8.87 1.18
N ASP A 13 14.21 9.73 2.20
CA ASP A 13 15.48 10.26 2.71
C ASP A 13 16.34 9.14 3.28
N GLY A 14 17.59 8.99 2.81
CA GLY A 14 18.48 7.90 3.26
C GLY A 14 18.03 6.49 2.82
N SER A 15 17.27 6.38 1.72
CA SER A 15 16.91 5.08 1.10
C SER A 15 17.74 4.75 -0.14
N ASP A 16 18.84 5.49 -0.38
CA ASP A 16 19.63 5.46 -1.62
C ASP A 16 18.75 5.69 -2.86
N SER A 17 17.66 6.45 -2.71
CA SER A 17 16.69 6.64 -3.79
C SER A 17 17.33 7.36 -4.97
N GLN A 18 17.15 6.81 -6.16
CA GLN A 18 17.67 7.37 -7.39
C GLN A 18 16.60 8.20 -8.08
N THR A 19 16.95 9.41 -8.49
CA THR A 19 16.05 10.21 -9.33
C THR A 19 16.09 9.67 -10.76
N VAL A 20 14.91 9.41 -11.32
CA VAL A 20 14.77 8.90 -12.68
C VAL A 20 14.12 9.97 -13.56
N PHE A 21 14.85 10.48 -14.54
CA PHE A 21 14.33 11.50 -15.47
C PHE A 21 13.88 10.92 -16.83
N SER A 22 14.37 9.73 -17.16
CA SER A 22 14.01 9.05 -18.41
C SER A 22 14.27 7.55 -18.29
N PHE A 23 13.71 6.80 -19.23
CA PHE A 23 14.03 5.40 -19.48
C PHE A 23 14.64 5.23 -20.86
N ALA A 24 15.55 4.29 -21.02
CA ALA A 24 16.02 3.87 -22.33
C ALA A 24 15.15 2.71 -22.83
N ALA A 25 14.45 2.91 -23.94
CA ALA A 25 13.83 1.82 -24.70
C ALA A 25 14.87 1.24 -25.65
N VAL A 26 15.14 -0.06 -25.52
CA VAL A 26 16.01 -0.83 -26.41
C VAL A 26 15.11 -1.63 -27.34
N HIS A 27 15.19 -1.31 -28.63
CA HIS A 27 14.39 -1.95 -29.68
C HIS A 27 15.02 -3.29 -30.08
N LYS A 28 14.24 -4.16 -30.75
CA LYS A 28 14.72 -5.49 -31.17
C LYS A 28 15.91 -5.44 -32.13
N ASP A 29 16.04 -4.37 -32.90
CA ASP A 29 17.16 -4.09 -33.80
C ASP A 29 18.38 -3.48 -33.09
N GLY A 30 18.34 -3.34 -31.77
CA GLY A 30 19.40 -2.75 -30.96
C GLY A 30 19.37 -1.21 -30.88
N LYS A 31 18.46 -0.54 -31.61
CA LYS A 31 18.31 0.91 -31.54
C LYS A 31 17.85 1.33 -30.15
N ARG A 32 18.40 2.44 -29.64
CA ARG A 32 18.02 3.02 -28.34
C ARG A 32 17.26 4.32 -28.54
N SER A 33 16.16 4.48 -27.82
CA SER A 33 15.41 5.74 -27.75
C SER A 33 15.12 6.11 -26.30
N ALA A 34 15.27 7.39 -25.95
CA ALA A 34 14.91 7.88 -24.63
C ALA A 34 13.40 8.13 -24.53
N ILE A 35 12.79 7.63 -23.46
CA ILE A 35 11.44 7.97 -23.03
C ILE A 35 11.60 8.88 -21.81
N SER A 36 11.59 10.19 -22.04
CA SER A 36 11.81 11.19 -21.01
C SER A 36 10.50 11.53 -20.29
N TYR A 37 10.59 11.77 -18.99
CA TYR A 37 9.51 12.46 -18.27
C TYR A 37 9.37 13.90 -18.78
N PRO A 38 8.18 14.52 -18.64
CA PRO A 38 8.01 15.96 -18.82
C PRO A 38 8.99 16.76 -17.94
N SER A 39 9.38 17.96 -18.36
CA SER A 39 10.40 18.79 -17.69
C SER A 39 10.13 19.10 -16.21
N HIS A 40 8.87 19.04 -15.77
CA HIS A 40 8.44 19.31 -14.41
C HIS A 40 8.24 18.03 -13.57
N ALA A 41 8.63 16.86 -14.08
CA ALA A 41 8.40 15.59 -13.43
C ALA A 41 9.67 14.71 -13.40
N SER A 42 9.79 13.92 -12.34
CA SER A 42 10.79 12.85 -12.25
C SER A 42 10.26 11.69 -11.42
N GLY A 43 10.72 10.49 -11.73
CA GLY A 43 10.50 9.30 -10.92
C GLY A 43 11.52 9.17 -9.78
N ARG A 44 11.29 8.17 -8.93
CA ARG A 44 12.23 7.73 -7.90
C ARG A 44 12.34 6.20 -7.94
N GLY A 45 13.54 5.68 -8.14
CA GLY A 45 13.87 4.28 -7.89
C GLY A 45 14.32 4.14 -6.44
N PHE A 46 13.83 3.12 -5.72
CA PHE A 46 14.17 2.90 -4.31
C PHE A 46 13.91 1.45 -3.90
N HIS A 47 14.48 1.04 -2.77
CA HIS A 47 14.19 -0.27 -2.17
C HIS A 47 12.81 -0.28 -1.51
N HIS A 48 11.87 -1.06 -2.06
CA HIS A 48 10.49 -1.15 -1.59
C HIS A 48 10.38 -1.43 -0.08
N GLY A 49 11.13 -2.43 0.44
CA GLY A 49 11.09 -2.78 1.86
C GLY A 49 11.48 -1.63 2.78
N ARG A 50 12.56 -0.89 2.45
CA ARG A 50 13.02 0.28 3.22
C ARG A 50 11.99 1.41 3.17
N PHE A 51 11.37 1.64 2.01
CA PHE A 51 10.35 2.67 1.85
C PHE A 51 9.09 2.36 2.68
N VAL A 52 8.57 1.13 2.58
CA VAL A 52 7.39 0.71 3.35
C VAL A 52 7.66 0.75 4.86
N GLN A 53 8.86 0.38 5.30
CA GLN A 53 9.24 0.49 6.70
C GLN A 53 9.19 1.95 7.19
N LYS A 54 9.75 2.90 6.44
CA LYS A 54 9.70 4.32 6.79
C LYS A 54 8.28 4.88 6.82
N LEU A 55 7.41 4.44 5.91
CA LEU A 55 5.99 4.81 5.94
C LEU A 55 5.31 4.33 7.23
N ARG A 56 5.59 3.09 7.66
CA ARG A 56 5.06 2.53 8.91
C ARG A 56 5.57 3.28 10.14
N GLU A 57 6.86 3.57 10.20
CA GLU A 57 7.48 4.36 11.28
C GLU A 57 6.85 5.76 11.36
N LYS A 58 6.66 6.43 10.21
CA LYS A 58 6.01 7.74 10.18
C LYS A 58 4.56 7.69 10.64
N ALA A 59 3.80 6.69 10.19
CA ALA A 59 2.42 6.50 10.64
C ALA A 59 2.35 6.22 12.15
N ALA A 60 3.22 5.36 12.68
CA ALA A 60 3.30 5.03 14.11
C ALA A 60 3.63 6.24 14.99
N SER A 61 4.34 7.24 14.45
CA SER A 61 4.68 8.46 15.19
C SER A 61 3.48 9.39 15.44
N LEU A 62 2.34 9.17 14.79
CA LEU A 62 1.15 9.99 14.97
C LEU A 62 0.35 9.55 16.21
N PRO A 63 -0.15 10.49 17.03
CA PRO A 63 -0.82 10.17 18.30
C PRO A 63 -2.12 9.39 18.14
N ASN A 64 -2.79 9.52 17.00
CA ASN A 64 -4.09 8.89 16.73
C ASN A 64 -3.99 7.61 15.88
N VAL A 65 -2.78 7.07 15.72
CA VAL A 65 -2.53 5.84 14.94
C VAL A 65 -2.04 4.76 15.88
N LYS A 66 -2.74 3.62 15.88
CA LYS A 66 -2.29 2.39 16.55
C LYS A 66 -1.92 1.36 15.49
N LEU A 67 -0.69 0.88 15.53
CA LEU A 67 -0.26 -0.23 14.68
C LEU A 67 -0.44 -1.54 15.44
N GLU A 68 -1.08 -2.50 14.78
CA GLU A 68 -1.29 -3.85 15.29
C GLU A 68 -0.71 -4.86 14.33
N GLN A 69 0.05 -5.82 14.84
CA GLN A 69 0.62 -6.89 14.05
C GLN A 69 -0.31 -8.11 14.07
N GLY A 70 -0.93 -8.40 12.92
CA GLY A 70 -1.76 -9.58 12.74
C GLY A 70 -2.15 -9.80 11.29
N THR A 71 -2.85 -10.91 11.04
CA THR A 71 -3.42 -11.23 9.74
C THR A 71 -4.93 -11.19 9.84
N VAL A 72 -5.56 -10.25 9.14
CA VAL A 72 -7.03 -10.20 9.03
C VAL A 72 -7.52 -11.45 8.31
N THR A 73 -8.46 -12.17 8.92
CA THR A 73 -9.03 -13.42 8.41
C THR A 73 -10.38 -13.20 7.75
N SER A 74 -11.22 -12.32 8.29
CA SER A 74 -12.53 -12.01 7.73
C SER A 74 -13.05 -10.62 8.15
N LEU A 75 -14.09 -10.15 7.45
CA LEU A 75 -14.85 -8.96 7.82
C LEU A 75 -16.00 -9.36 8.74
N VAL A 76 -16.30 -8.52 9.73
CA VAL A 76 -17.49 -8.66 10.58
C VAL A 76 -18.61 -7.86 9.94
N GLU A 77 -19.65 -8.54 9.47
CA GLU A 77 -20.82 -7.94 8.84
C GLU A 77 -22.07 -8.17 9.68
N GLU A 78 -22.84 -7.11 9.90
CA GLU A 78 -24.10 -7.14 10.62
C GLU A 78 -25.14 -6.31 9.85
N ASN A 79 -26.28 -6.92 9.50
CA ASN A 79 -27.37 -6.28 8.76
C ASN A 79 -26.91 -5.58 7.46
N GLY A 80 -26.00 -6.19 6.70
CA GLY A 80 -25.47 -5.61 5.46
C GLY A 80 -24.42 -4.51 5.67
N SER A 81 -23.97 -4.28 6.91
CA SER A 81 -23.01 -3.23 7.27
C SER A 81 -21.76 -3.83 7.90
N ILE A 82 -20.58 -3.46 7.40
CA ILE A 82 -19.30 -3.86 7.98
C ILE A 82 -19.10 -3.14 9.32
N LYS A 83 -18.93 -3.90 10.39
CA LYS A 83 -18.70 -3.42 11.77
C LYS A 83 -17.26 -3.55 12.23
N GLY A 84 -16.42 -4.23 11.46
CA GLY A 84 -15.03 -4.46 11.84
C GLY A 84 -14.38 -5.64 11.13
N VAL A 85 -13.38 -6.22 11.78
CA VAL A 85 -12.58 -7.34 11.27
C VAL A 85 -12.30 -8.39 12.34
N LEU A 86 -12.19 -9.64 11.93
CA LEU A 86 -11.51 -10.69 12.69
C LEU A 86 -10.07 -10.80 12.20
N TYR A 87 -9.13 -10.94 13.13
CA TYR A 87 -7.72 -11.08 12.81
C TYR A 87 -7.02 -12.03 13.76
N LYS A 88 -6.00 -12.69 13.24
CA LYS A 88 -5.13 -13.60 13.98
C LYS A 88 -3.84 -12.89 14.38
N THR A 89 -3.51 -12.91 15.66
CA THR A 89 -2.24 -12.37 16.17
C THR A 89 -1.07 -13.28 15.81
N LYS A 90 0.17 -12.81 16.00
CA LYS A 90 1.37 -13.64 15.83
C LYS A 90 1.38 -14.89 16.73
N ALA A 91 0.74 -14.82 17.90
CA ALA A 91 0.56 -15.95 18.82
C ALA A 91 -0.55 -16.93 18.36
N GLY A 92 -1.25 -16.62 17.27
CA GLY A 92 -2.29 -17.46 16.72
C GLY A 92 -3.67 -17.28 17.36
N GLN A 93 -3.83 -16.29 18.24
CA GLN A 93 -5.12 -15.96 18.85
C GLN A 93 -5.99 -15.19 17.84
N GLU A 94 -7.25 -15.56 17.74
CA GLU A 94 -8.24 -14.83 16.94
C GLU A 94 -8.91 -13.75 17.80
N LEU A 95 -8.89 -12.52 17.31
CA LEU A 95 -9.44 -11.35 17.97
C LEU A 95 -10.32 -10.55 17.01
N ALA A 96 -11.22 -9.75 17.57
CA ALA A 96 -12.07 -8.83 16.80
C ALA A 96 -11.63 -7.38 17.03
N ALA A 97 -11.68 -6.56 15.98
CA ALA A 97 -11.56 -5.11 16.07
C ALA A 97 -12.78 -4.46 15.41
N SER A 98 -13.47 -3.59 16.14
CA SER A 98 -14.68 -2.93 15.67
C SER A 98 -14.41 -1.47 15.28
N ALA A 99 -15.01 -1.03 14.18
CA ALA A 99 -14.90 0.34 13.69
C ALA A 99 -16.12 0.74 12.87
N SER A 100 -16.45 2.04 12.86
CA SER A 100 -17.52 2.59 12.02
C SER A 100 -17.16 2.63 10.53
N LEU A 101 -15.86 2.62 10.20
CA LEU A 101 -15.34 2.56 8.84
C LEU A 101 -14.16 1.59 8.80
N THR A 102 -14.21 0.64 7.87
CA THR A 102 -13.12 -0.32 7.60
C THR A 102 -12.61 -0.11 6.18
N ILE A 103 -11.29 0.11 6.04
CA ILE A 103 -10.63 0.30 4.74
C ILE A 103 -9.76 -0.92 4.46
N VAL A 104 -10.03 -1.63 3.36
CA VAL A 104 -9.28 -2.83 2.95
C VAL A 104 -8.21 -2.45 1.93
N CYS A 105 -6.94 -2.59 2.31
CA CYS A 105 -5.75 -2.26 1.51
C CYS A 105 -4.72 -3.41 1.51
N ASP A 106 -5.15 -4.66 1.35
CA ASP A 106 -4.32 -5.88 1.49
C ASP A 106 -3.61 -6.32 0.18
N GLY A 107 -3.66 -5.49 -0.86
CA GLY A 107 -2.84 -5.66 -2.07
C GLY A 107 -3.47 -6.51 -3.17
N CYS A 108 -2.67 -6.86 -4.19
CA CYS A 108 -3.15 -7.54 -5.40
C CYS A 108 -3.66 -8.97 -5.14
N PHE A 109 -3.16 -9.65 -4.11
CA PHE A 109 -3.58 -10.99 -3.68
C PHE A 109 -4.58 -10.94 -2.52
N SER A 110 -5.42 -9.89 -2.48
CA SER A 110 -6.41 -9.69 -1.43
C SER A 110 -7.25 -10.94 -1.17
N ASN A 111 -7.32 -11.35 0.11
CA ASN A 111 -8.16 -12.45 0.56
C ASN A 111 -9.61 -12.02 0.78
N LEU A 112 -9.86 -10.72 0.91
CA LEU A 112 -11.17 -10.17 1.24
C LEU A 112 -11.91 -9.64 0.00
N ARG A 113 -11.20 -9.41 -1.12
CA ARG A 113 -11.77 -8.82 -2.34
C ARG A 113 -12.98 -9.57 -2.88
N SER A 114 -12.98 -10.90 -2.85
CA SER A 114 -14.12 -11.72 -3.33
C SER A 114 -15.39 -11.49 -2.52
N ASN A 115 -15.27 -11.12 -1.25
CA ASN A 115 -16.41 -10.84 -0.37
C ASN A 115 -16.99 -9.43 -0.61
N LEU A 116 -16.19 -8.53 -1.18
CA LEU A 116 -16.56 -7.13 -1.39
C LEU A 116 -17.01 -6.83 -2.82
N CYS A 117 -16.65 -7.66 -3.79
CA CYS A 117 -16.91 -7.40 -5.20
C CYS A 117 -17.15 -8.68 -5.99
N SER A 118 -18.21 -8.67 -6.78
CA SER A 118 -18.39 -9.63 -7.89
C SER A 118 -17.47 -9.22 -9.04
N PRO A 119 -16.49 -10.04 -9.45
CA PRO A 119 -15.60 -9.68 -10.55
C PRO A 119 -16.42 -9.53 -11.84
N LYS A 120 -16.24 -8.40 -12.53
CA LYS A 120 -16.88 -8.15 -13.84
C LYS A 120 -16.18 -8.86 -15.01
N VAL A 121 -15.07 -9.54 -14.76
CA VAL A 121 -14.27 -10.24 -15.78
C VAL A 121 -14.27 -11.73 -15.44
N LYS A 122 -14.81 -12.55 -16.35
CA LYS A 122 -14.70 -14.01 -16.28
C LYS A 122 -13.24 -14.39 -16.53
N ILE A 123 -12.60 -15.03 -15.56
CA ILE A 123 -11.32 -15.69 -15.79
C ILE A 123 -11.65 -16.97 -16.58
N LEU A 124 -11.26 -17.01 -17.85
CA LEU A 124 -11.33 -18.23 -18.65
C LEU A 124 -10.22 -19.16 -18.16
N HIS A 125 -10.60 -20.32 -17.62
CA HIS A 125 -9.71 -21.46 -17.41
C HIS A 125 -9.52 -22.22 -18.71
#